data_AF-R2Q9M1-F1
#
_entry.id   AF-R2Q9M1-F1
#
_cell.length_a   1.000
_cell.length_b   1.000
_cell.length_c   1.000
_cell.angle_alpha   90.00
_cell.angle_beta   90.00
_cell.angle_gamma   90.00
#
_symmetry.space_group_name_H-M   'P 1'
#
loop_
_entity.id
_entity.type
_entity.pdbx_description
1 polymer ?
#
loop_
_entity_poly.entity_id
_entity_poly.type
_entity_poly.pdbx_seq_one_letter_code
_entity_poly.pdbx_strand_id
1 'polypeptide(L)'
;MKSNLLSICRLINMINPTLQEPQNSVVAVNIDREKLEEIRKRKGISIRTLERKINLSKSRYYRWLRYQSDLPLELIIGLKKILNLSDRELLNLFVNSTDEQIQMLSLVIYTSMSNEEEDLKKFMHIRSTLEKYRNSNEDNFAYKLILAYADLTLHCKAKRTPNNSLKQIEDYFLSIDYFTMYDVLLYLATLRTKIDYSLPHTAMEKESIILENSILKKLSSEELKEWKDIIIGCVVDLSLCFIDMNNHEQAIQLLNKASVILEKNKTVSHQAKEVFELLSYLFIKGNATSKDDVLEKTKQDIQHLSSYLPENEYRFLKNLTVKEKYVFG
;
A
#
# COMPACT_ATOMS: atom_id res chain seq x y z
N MET A 1 6.08 0.00 -22.50
CA MET A 1 5.01 0.53 -21.62
C MET A 1 5.37 0.17 -20.20
N LYS A 2 5.47 1.12 -19.27
CA LYS A 2 5.75 0.79 -17.87
C LYS A 2 4.43 0.86 -17.10
N SER A 3 4.07 -0.26 -16.44
CA SER A 3 2.84 -0.36 -15.67
C SER A 3 3.10 0.16 -14.26
N ASN A 4 2.34 1.17 -13.84
CA ASN A 4 2.19 1.47 -12.42
C ASN A 4 1.77 0.19 -11.68
N LEU A 5 2.16 0.04 -10.42
CA LEU A 5 1.68 -1.06 -9.59
C LEU A 5 0.19 -0.84 -9.23
N LEU A 6 -0.67 -1.84 -9.44
CA LEU A 6 -2.09 -1.76 -9.14
C LEU A 6 -2.33 -1.52 -7.64
N SER A 7 -1.54 -2.17 -6.79
CA SER A 7 -1.57 -1.94 -5.34
C SER A 7 -1.35 -0.46 -4.98
N ILE A 8 -0.40 0.19 -5.65
CA ILE A 8 -0.06 1.60 -5.41
C ILE A 8 -1.14 2.52 -5.96
N CYS A 9 -1.68 2.25 -7.16
CA CYS A 9 -2.81 3.01 -7.69
C CYS A 9 -4.00 2.98 -6.71
N ARG A 10 -4.34 1.81 -6.19
CA ARG A 10 -5.43 1.63 -5.21
C ARG A 10 -5.15 2.33 -3.90
N LEU A 11 -3.92 2.23 -3.41
CA LEU A 11 -3.50 2.87 -2.18
C LEU A 11 -3.60 4.40 -2.30
N ILE A 12 -3.08 4.98 -3.38
CA ILE A 12 -3.19 6.43 -3.65
C ILE A 12 -4.66 6.87 -3.70
N ASN A 13 -5.52 6.14 -4.43
CA ASN A 13 -6.94 6.47 -4.49
C ASN A 13 -7.61 6.40 -3.10
N MET A 14 -7.18 5.47 -2.25
CA MET A 14 -7.76 5.26 -0.91
C MET A 14 -7.32 6.32 0.10
N ILE A 15 -6.02 6.62 0.18
CA ILE A 15 -5.46 7.40 1.31
C ILE A 15 -4.78 8.70 0.90
N ASN A 16 -4.49 8.93 -0.38
CA ASN A 16 -3.84 10.17 -0.85
C ASN A 16 -4.24 10.57 -2.29
N PRO A 17 -5.53 10.75 -2.60
CA PRO A 17 -5.98 11.01 -3.97
C PRO A 17 -5.55 12.39 -4.50
N THR A 18 -5.25 13.34 -3.62
CA THR A 18 -4.73 14.67 -3.97
C THR A 18 -3.21 14.68 -4.14
N LEU A 19 -2.56 13.52 -3.91
CA LEU A 19 -1.12 13.32 -4.00
C LEU A 19 -0.34 14.28 -3.07
N GLN A 20 -0.90 14.74 -1.95
CA GLN A 20 -0.20 15.70 -1.08
C GLN A 20 0.87 15.00 -0.24
N GLU A 21 1.99 15.69 0.03
CA GLU A 21 3.01 15.17 0.95
C GLU A 21 2.39 15.08 2.35
N PRO A 22 2.47 13.92 3.03
CA PRO A 22 1.96 13.81 4.39
C PRO A 22 2.74 14.74 5.31
N GLN A 23 2.05 15.39 6.24
CA GLN A 23 2.72 16.18 7.26
C GLN A 23 3.42 15.23 8.22
N ASN A 24 4.75 15.31 8.32
CA ASN A 24 5.51 14.54 9.30
C ASN A 24 5.11 15.00 10.70
N SER A 25 4.21 14.27 11.37
CA SER A 25 3.83 14.60 12.72
C SER A 25 4.91 14.15 13.70
N VAL A 26 5.19 15.01 14.68
CA VAL A 26 5.95 14.60 15.86
C VAL A 26 5.20 13.42 16.47
N VAL A 27 5.93 12.35 16.84
CA VAL A 27 5.51 11.01 17.34
C VAL A 27 4.27 10.96 18.27
N ALA A 28 3.80 12.08 18.78
CA ALA A 28 2.51 12.21 19.43
C ALA A 28 1.36 11.97 18.43
N VAL A 29 0.77 10.77 18.52
CA VAL A 29 -0.51 10.44 17.90
C VAL A 29 -1.54 11.51 18.26
N ASN A 30 -1.86 12.38 17.30
CA ASN A 30 -2.68 13.54 17.59
C ASN A 30 -4.17 13.16 17.45
N ILE A 31 -4.82 12.89 18.58
CA ILE A 31 -6.27 12.73 18.64
C ILE A 31 -6.90 14.11 18.62
N ASP A 32 -7.98 14.28 17.87
CA ASP A 32 -8.86 15.45 17.88
C ASP A 32 -9.57 15.52 19.25
N ARG A 33 -8.87 16.14 20.21
CA ARG A 33 -9.29 16.23 21.62
C ARG A 33 -10.55 17.08 21.74
N GLU A 34 -10.73 18.06 20.85
CA GLU A 34 -11.87 18.97 20.81
C GLU A 34 -13.14 18.24 20.38
N LYS A 35 -13.07 17.48 19.28
CA LYS A 35 -14.18 16.66 18.80
C LYS A 35 -14.56 15.57 19.79
N LEU A 36 -13.58 14.94 20.45
CA LEU A 36 -13.85 13.97 21.51
C LEU A 36 -14.59 14.60 22.70
N GLU A 37 -14.20 15.80 23.12
CA GLU A 37 -14.88 16.56 24.17
C GLU A 37 -16.29 17.00 23.76
N GLU A 38 -16.48 17.35 22.49
CA GLU A 38 -17.79 17.64 21.93
C GLU A 38 -18.72 16.41 22.02
N ILE A 39 -18.23 15.23 21.60
CA ILE A 39 -18.98 13.97 21.71
C ILE A 39 -19.36 13.71 23.18
N ARG A 40 -18.40 13.87 24.12
CA ARG A 40 -18.67 13.68 25.55
C ARG A 40 -19.78 14.60 26.05
N LYS A 41 -19.68 15.91 25.74
CA LYS A 41 -20.66 16.92 26.16
C LYS A 41 -22.05 16.62 25.58
N ARG A 42 -22.13 16.32 24.28
CA ARG A 42 -23.40 15.99 23.60
C ARG A 42 -24.05 14.72 24.16
N LYS A 43 -23.25 13.73 24.58
CA LYS A 43 -23.75 12.52 25.27
C LYS A 43 -24.10 12.75 26.75
N GLY A 44 -23.93 13.95 27.29
CA GLY A 44 -24.24 14.27 28.69
C GLY A 44 -23.34 13.55 29.71
N ILE A 45 -22.17 13.04 29.28
CA ILE A 45 -21.30 12.23 30.14
C ILE A 45 -20.48 13.16 31.03
N SER A 46 -20.76 13.20 32.32
CA SER A 46 -19.99 14.03 33.27
C SER A 46 -18.52 13.56 33.39
N ILE A 47 -17.61 14.48 33.71
CA ILE A 47 -16.19 14.13 33.95
C ILE A 47 -16.03 13.23 35.18
N ARG A 48 -16.90 13.37 36.18
CA ARG A 48 -16.95 12.46 37.34
C ARG A 48 -17.17 11.00 36.91
N THR A 49 -17.88 10.78 35.81
CA THR A 49 -18.06 9.45 35.23
C THR A 49 -16.74 8.89 34.71
N LEU A 50 -15.90 9.72 34.09
CA LEU A 50 -14.57 9.31 33.60
C LEU A 50 -13.65 8.93 34.76
N GLU A 51 -13.61 9.78 35.79
CA GLU A 51 -12.82 9.53 36.99
C GLU A 51 -13.23 8.23 37.68
N ARG A 52 -14.54 8.01 37.88
CA ARG A 52 -15.05 6.79 38.53
C ARG A 52 -14.84 5.52 37.69
N LYS A 53 -15.00 5.57 36.37
CA LYS A 53 -15.03 4.36 35.52
C LYS A 53 -13.68 3.97 34.95
N ILE A 54 -12.81 4.94 34.64
CA ILE A 54 -11.51 4.68 33.99
C ILE A 54 -10.34 5.31 34.75
N ASN A 55 -10.57 5.77 35.99
CA ASN A 55 -9.55 6.39 36.83
C ASN A 55 -8.84 7.60 36.17
N LEU A 56 -9.56 8.32 35.31
CA LEU A 56 -9.06 9.51 34.64
C LEU A 56 -9.48 10.75 35.43
N SER A 57 -8.57 11.27 36.24
CA SER A 57 -8.86 12.45 37.08
C SER A 57 -9.23 13.68 36.26
N LYS A 58 -10.10 14.53 36.82
CA LYS A 58 -10.54 15.77 36.17
C LYS A 58 -9.37 16.65 35.72
N SER A 59 -8.33 16.77 36.54
CA SER A 59 -7.13 17.57 36.23
C SER A 59 -6.37 17.00 35.04
N ARG A 60 -6.10 15.68 35.04
CA ARG A 60 -5.40 15.01 33.93
C ARG A 60 -6.20 15.10 32.63
N TYR A 61 -7.52 14.93 32.68
CA TYR A 61 -8.40 15.07 31.51
C TYR A 61 -8.27 16.45 30.85
N TYR A 62 -8.37 17.54 31.63
CA TYR A 62 -8.27 18.90 31.08
C TYR A 62 -6.86 19.27 30.64
N ARG A 63 -5.82 18.80 31.33
CA ARG A 63 -4.43 18.96 30.87
C ARG A 63 -4.22 18.29 29.52
N TRP A 64 -4.74 17.07 29.37
CA TRP A 64 -4.73 16.40 28.07
C TRP A 64 -5.52 17.16 27.02
N LEU A 65 -6.75 17.60 27.31
CA LEU A 65 -7.55 18.39 26.38
C LEU A 65 -6.81 19.64 25.85
N ARG A 66 -6.00 20.26 26.71
CA ARG A 66 -5.23 21.48 26.41
C ARG A 66 -3.82 21.22 25.86
N TYR A 67 -3.52 20.00 25.41
CA TYR A 67 -2.20 19.61 24.90
C TYR A 67 -1.04 19.79 25.90
N GLN A 68 -1.33 19.74 27.21
CA GLN A 68 -0.32 19.91 28.27
C GLN A 68 0.23 18.58 28.82
N SER A 69 -0.34 17.46 28.39
CA SER A 69 0.08 16.10 28.74
C SER A 69 -0.55 15.11 27.77
N ASP A 70 0.10 13.97 27.57
CA ASP A 70 -0.51 12.84 26.85
C ASP A 70 -1.24 11.89 27.79
N LEU A 71 -2.12 11.08 27.22
CA LEU A 71 -2.80 10.01 27.92
C LEU A 71 -2.20 8.66 27.51
N PRO A 72 -1.98 7.75 28.48
CA PRO A 72 -1.74 6.34 28.19
C PRO A 72 -2.86 5.77 27.31
N LEU A 73 -2.49 4.84 26.42
CA LEU A 73 -3.41 4.22 25.46
C LEU A 73 -4.60 3.57 26.18
N GLU A 74 -4.38 2.98 27.36
CA GLU A 74 -5.43 2.35 28.16
C GLU A 74 -6.54 3.34 28.54
N LEU A 75 -6.18 4.61 28.80
CA LEU A 75 -7.13 5.66 29.11
C LEU A 75 -7.85 6.16 27.85
N ILE A 76 -7.18 6.19 26.70
CA ILE A 76 -7.82 6.47 25.40
C ILE A 76 -8.85 5.38 25.05
N ILE A 77 -8.49 4.10 25.22
CA ILE A 77 -9.43 2.97 25.05
C ILE A 77 -10.55 3.02 26.09
N GLY A 78 -10.25 3.44 27.32
CA GLY A 78 -11.25 3.72 28.35
C GLY A 78 -12.25 4.80 27.90
N LEU A 79 -11.77 5.90 27.33
CA LEU A 79 -12.60 6.97 26.76
C LEU A 79 -13.46 6.44 25.62
N LYS A 80 -12.88 5.69 24.67
CA LYS A 80 -13.63 5.02 23.59
C LYS A 80 -14.81 4.21 24.15
N LYS A 81 -14.56 3.37 25.16
CA LYS A 81 -15.59 2.53 25.78
C LYS A 81 -16.67 3.37 26.48
N ILE A 82 -16.30 4.40 27.25
CA ILE A 82 -17.30 5.26 27.92
C ILE A 82 -18.14 6.03 26.91
N LEU A 83 -17.51 6.50 25.84
CA LEU A 83 -18.16 7.25 24.79
C LEU A 83 -18.92 6.35 23.82
N ASN A 84 -18.91 5.02 23.99
CA ASN A 84 -19.50 4.05 23.05
C ASN A 84 -19.09 4.33 21.59
N LEU A 85 -17.79 4.52 21.36
CA LEU A 85 -17.22 4.63 20.02
C LEU A 85 -16.79 3.25 19.53
N SER A 86 -17.05 2.96 18.27
CA SER A 86 -16.44 1.84 17.55
C SER A 86 -14.94 2.10 17.32
N ASP A 87 -14.18 1.06 16.96
CA ASP A 87 -12.75 1.22 16.60
C ASP A 87 -12.59 2.19 15.43
N ARG A 88 -13.47 2.12 14.42
CA ARG A 88 -13.47 3.03 13.27
C ARG A 88 -13.72 4.48 13.66
N GLU A 89 -14.70 4.73 14.54
CA GLU A 89 -14.97 6.10 14.99
C GLU A 89 -13.82 6.67 15.82
N LEU A 90 -13.16 5.85 16.63
CA LEU A 90 -11.94 6.27 17.32
C LEU A 90 -10.82 6.57 16.33
N LEU A 91 -10.63 5.72 15.32
CA LEU A 91 -9.63 5.94 14.27
C LEU A 91 -9.86 7.26 13.51
N ASN A 92 -11.13 7.60 13.24
CA ASN A 92 -11.51 8.86 12.61
C ASN A 92 -11.30 10.11 13.49
N LEU A 93 -10.90 9.94 14.76
CA LEU A 93 -10.50 11.05 15.62
C LEU A 93 -9.01 11.32 15.54
N PHE A 94 -8.18 10.49 14.89
CA PHE A 94 -6.79 10.86 14.67
C PHE A 94 -6.72 11.95 13.59
N VAL A 95 -6.11 13.10 13.95
CA VAL A 95 -6.03 14.32 13.11
C VAL A 95 -5.17 14.07 11.87
N ASN A 96 -4.16 13.20 12.00
CA ASN A 96 -3.33 12.73 10.89
C ASN A 96 -3.41 11.21 10.83
N SER A 97 -3.28 10.63 9.63
CA SER A 97 -3.08 9.18 9.54
C SER A 97 -1.76 8.84 10.21
N THR A 98 -1.73 7.74 10.95
CA THR A 98 -0.47 7.16 11.46
C THR A 98 0.31 6.44 10.36
N ASP A 99 -0.20 6.45 9.13
CA ASP A 99 0.34 5.74 7.98
C ASP A 99 1.28 6.61 7.15
N GLU A 100 1.84 7.69 7.72
CA GLU A 100 2.69 8.68 7.04
C GLU A 100 3.80 8.03 6.20
N GLN A 101 4.45 6.99 6.73
CA GLN A 101 5.52 6.26 6.04
C GLN A 101 5.01 5.50 4.82
N ILE A 102 3.83 4.87 4.91
CA ILE A 102 3.20 4.16 3.79
C ILE A 102 2.67 5.17 2.76
N GLN A 103 2.10 6.29 3.21
CA GLN A 103 1.68 7.38 2.33
C GLN A 103 2.85 7.97 1.57
N MET A 104 3.96 8.26 2.25
CA MET A 104 5.18 8.77 1.64
C MET A 104 5.76 7.76 0.65
N LEU A 105 5.88 6.48 1.04
CA LEU A 105 6.37 5.41 0.16
C LEU A 105 5.50 5.30 -1.09
N SER A 106 4.18 5.23 -0.94
CA SER A 106 3.27 5.10 -2.08
C SER A 106 3.32 6.29 -3.02
N LEU A 107 3.45 7.51 -2.48
CA LEU A 107 3.58 8.72 -3.27
C LEU A 107 4.89 8.74 -4.07
N VAL A 108 6.01 8.33 -3.45
CA VAL A 108 7.30 8.19 -4.14
C VAL A 108 7.22 7.13 -5.24
N ILE A 109 6.65 5.96 -4.97
CA ILE A 109 6.50 4.90 -5.98
C ILE A 109 5.64 5.39 -7.14
N TYR A 110 4.44 5.92 -6.86
CA TYR A 110 3.49 6.38 -7.87
C TYR A 110 4.10 7.44 -8.78
N THR A 111 4.63 8.52 -8.20
CA THR A 111 5.21 9.64 -8.97
C THR A 111 6.49 9.24 -9.70
N SER A 112 7.29 8.31 -9.15
CA SER A 112 8.49 7.80 -9.82
C SER A 112 8.19 6.96 -11.06
N MET A 113 7.03 6.31 -11.12
CA MET A 113 6.62 5.45 -12.23
C MET A 113 5.85 6.20 -13.33
N SER A 114 5.34 7.39 -13.01
CA SER A 114 4.66 8.26 -13.97
C SER A 114 5.61 8.86 -15.01
N ASN A 115 5.06 9.12 -16.19
CA ASN A 115 5.73 9.86 -17.27
C ASN A 115 5.18 11.29 -17.41
N GLU A 116 4.19 11.66 -16.60
CA GLU A 116 3.63 13.01 -16.62
C GLU A 116 4.65 13.99 -16.02
N GLU A 117 4.85 15.13 -16.69
CA GLU A 117 5.88 16.09 -16.29
C GLU A 117 5.62 16.65 -14.88
N GLU A 118 4.35 16.84 -14.54
CA GLU A 118 3.92 17.29 -13.21
C GLU A 118 4.28 16.28 -12.11
N ASP A 119 4.01 14.99 -12.35
CA ASP A 119 4.39 13.92 -11.43
C ASP A 119 5.91 13.80 -11.29
N LEU A 120 6.67 14.01 -12.37
CA LEU A 120 8.13 13.99 -12.30
C LEU A 120 8.67 15.16 -11.46
N LYS A 121 8.13 16.37 -11.64
CA LYS A 121 8.48 17.53 -10.80
C LYS A 121 8.20 17.23 -9.33
N LYS A 122 7.06 16.60 -9.06
CA LYS A 122 6.64 16.19 -7.73
C LYS A 122 7.55 15.13 -7.12
N PHE A 123 7.90 14.10 -7.88
CA PHE A 123 8.87 13.09 -7.49
C PHE A 123 10.22 13.72 -7.09
N MET A 124 10.73 14.65 -7.90
CA MET A 124 11.98 15.35 -7.61
C MET A 124 11.88 16.21 -6.35
N HIS A 125 10.74 16.88 -6.14
CA HIS A 125 10.48 17.65 -4.93
C HIS A 125 10.47 16.75 -3.69
N ILE A 126 9.68 15.67 -3.68
CA ILE A 126 9.59 14.73 -2.56
C ILE A 126 10.96 14.10 -2.26
N ARG A 127 11.71 13.71 -3.30
CA ARG A 127 13.06 13.18 -3.11
C ARG A 127 13.95 14.21 -2.38
N SER A 128 13.86 15.49 -2.76
CA SER A 128 14.63 16.56 -2.10
C SER A 128 14.24 16.77 -0.64
N THR A 129 12.96 16.60 -0.27
CA THR A 129 12.52 16.70 1.14
C THR A 129 13.01 15.52 1.96
N LEU A 130 13.13 14.33 1.35
CA LEU A 130 13.65 13.13 1.99
C LEU A 130 15.17 13.15 2.22
N GLU A 131 15.94 13.99 1.51
CA GLU A 131 17.40 14.09 1.68
C GLU A 131 17.83 14.38 3.12
N LYS A 132 16.99 15.08 3.90
CA LYS A 132 17.23 15.33 5.33
C LYS A 132 17.45 14.04 6.15
N TYR A 133 16.91 12.91 5.69
CA TYR A 133 17.04 11.62 6.37
C TYR A 133 18.33 10.87 6.06
N ARG A 134 19.03 11.19 4.95
CA ARG A 134 20.21 10.45 4.46
C ARG A 134 21.27 10.24 5.55
N ASN A 135 21.59 11.32 6.27
CA ASN A 135 22.59 11.34 7.34
C ASN A 135 21.97 11.58 8.73
N SER A 136 20.66 11.38 8.87
CA SER A 136 20.01 11.56 10.18
C SER A 136 20.52 10.52 11.16
N ASN A 137 20.97 10.98 12.34
CA ASN A 137 21.37 10.12 13.45
C ASN A 137 20.15 9.52 14.18
N GLU A 138 18.96 10.08 13.94
CA GLU A 138 17.69 9.56 14.44
C GLU A 138 17.33 8.22 13.78
N ASP A 139 16.57 7.40 14.50
CA ASP A 139 16.07 6.10 14.06
C ASP A 139 14.89 6.24 13.07
N ASN A 140 15.19 6.83 11.90
CA ASN A 140 14.26 7.08 10.81
C ASN A 140 14.47 6.07 9.66
N PHE A 141 14.64 4.80 10.01
CA PHE A 141 15.05 3.76 9.06
C PHE A 141 14.09 3.61 7.86
N ALA A 142 12.76 3.70 8.09
CA ALA A 142 11.77 3.66 7.01
C ALA A 142 12.00 4.78 5.98
N TYR A 143 12.13 6.05 6.41
CA TYR A 143 12.38 7.16 5.49
C TYR A 143 13.73 7.03 4.75
N LYS A 144 14.75 6.42 5.38
CA LYS A 144 16.02 6.09 4.71
C LYS A 144 15.82 5.08 3.58
N LEU A 145 14.98 4.07 3.76
CA LEU A 145 14.62 3.11 2.71
C LEU A 145 13.81 3.75 1.59
N ILE A 146 12.85 4.64 1.91
CA ILE A 146 12.09 5.39 0.90
C ILE A 146 13.05 6.23 0.04
N LEU A 147 14.00 6.93 0.67
CA LEU A 147 15.03 7.70 -0.04
C LEU A 147 15.93 6.79 -0.88
N ALA A 148 16.34 5.62 -0.36
CA ALA A 148 17.13 4.66 -1.12
C ALA A 148 16.37 4.19 -2.37
N TYR A 149 15.07 3.93 -2.27
CA TYR A 149 14.24 3.59 -3.44
C TYR A 149 14.12 4.76 -4.43
N ALA A 150 13.95 5.99 -3.94
CA ALA A 150 13.93 7.18 -4.79
C ALA A 150 15.26 7.40 -5.54
N ASP A 151 16.40 7.16 -4.88
CA ASP A 151 17.72 7.21 -5.50
C ASP A 151 17.92 6.10 -6.52
N LEU A 152 17.50 4.87 -6.20
CA LEU A 152 17.53 3.73 -7.11
C LEU A 152 16.80 4.07 -8.42
N THR A 153 15.54 4.53 -8.32
CA THR A 153 14.73 4.88 -9.49
C THR A 153 15.33 6.03 -10.30
N LEU A 154 15.87 7.07 -9.65
CA LEU A 154 16.53 8.18 -10.33
C LEU A 154 17.78 7.73 -11.09
N HIS A 155 18.64 6.92 -10.45
CA HIS A 155 19.84 6.37 -11.09
C HIS A 155 19.49 5.47 -12.29
N CYS A 156 18.48 4.61 -12.15
CA CYS A 156 17.96 3.79 -13.24
C CYS A 156 17.47 4.64 -14.42
N LYS A 157 16.68 5.70 -14.16
CA LYS A 157 16.23 6.66 -15.20
C LYS A 157 17.41 7.35 -15.89
N ALA A 158 18.47 7.67 -15.15
CA ALA A 158 19.70 8.26 -15.67
C ALA A 158 20.65 7.24 -16.35
N LYS A 159 20.25 5.97 -16.49
CA LYS A 159 21.07 4.86 -17.02
C LYS A 159 22.40 4.68 -16.27
N ARG A 160 22.41 4.93 -14.96
CA ARG A 160 23.56 4.70 -14.07
C ARG A 160 23.35 3.42 -13.28
N THR A 161 24.43 2.71 -12.94
CA THR A 161 24.37 1.50 -12.09
C THR A 161 24.11 1.88 -10.62
N PRO A 162 22.96 1.52 -10.04
CA PRO A 162 22.55 2.00 -8.72
C PRO A 162 23.02 1.05 -7.60
N ASN A 163 24.34 0.88 -7.43
CA ASN A 163 24.83 -0.19 -6.54
C ASN A 163 24.54 0.05 -5.04
N ASN A 164 24.71 1.27 -4.52
CA ASN A 164 24.60 1.48 -3.07
C ASN A 164 23.15 1.48 -2.59
N SER A 165 22.25 2.15 -3.30
CA SER A 165 20.84 2.24 -2.91
C SER A 165 20.12 0.91 -3.06
N LEU A 166 20.41 0.15 -4.13
CA LEU A 166 19.85 -1.19 -4.30
C LEU A 166 20.32 -2.12 -3.20
N LYS A 167 21.64 -2.13 -2.93
CA LYS A 167 22.23 -2.97 -1.89
C LYS A 167 21.62 -2.68 -0.51
N GLN A 168 21.41 -1.42 -0.16
CA GLN A 168 20.78 -1.05 1.11
C GLN A 168 19.37 -1.65 1.27
N ILE A 169 18.58 -1.66 0.19
CA ILE A 169 17.23 -2.24 0.20
C ILE A 169 17.29 -3.77 0.25
N GLU A 170 18.20 -4.39 -0.50
CA GLU A 170 18.39 -5.84 -0.51
C GLU A 170 18.89 -6.36 0.85
N ASP A 171 19.90 -5.70 1.43
CA ASP A 171 20.42 -6.02 2.76
C ASP A 171 19.31 -5.93 3.83
N TYR A 172 18.39 -4.96 3.70
CA TYR A 172 17.21 -4.89 4.57
C TYR A 172 16.31 -6.11 4.42
N PHE A 173 15.92 -6.48 3.20
CA PHE A 173 15.02 -7.61 2.99
C PHE A 173 15.63 -8.95 3.41
N LEU A 174 16.96 -9.09 3.34
CA LEU A 174 17.66 -10.26 3.85
C LEU A 174 17.75 -10.31 5.38
N SER A 175 17.50 -9.19 6.06
CA SER A 175 17.58 -9.08 7.52
C SER A 175 16.25 -9.28 8.25
N ILE A 176 15.13 -9.29 7.53
CA ILE A 176 13.79 -9.36 8.13
C ILE A 176 13.14 -10.73 7.92
N ASP A 177 12.45 -11.21 8.95
CA ASP A 177 11.72 -12.48 8.92
C ASP A 177 10.21 -12.31 8.69
N TYR A 178 9.72 -11.06 8.73
CA TYR A 178 8.30 -10.75 8.62
C TYR A 178 8.07 -9.51 7.76
N PHE A 179 7.13 -9.62 6.83
CA PHE A 179 6.74 -8.53 5.94
C PHE A 179 5.49 -7.82 6.44
N THR A 180 5.63 -6.54 6.79
CA THR A 180 4.51 -5.60 6.97
C THR A 180 3.95 -5.14 5.61
N MET A 181 2.86 -4.36 5.59
CA MET A 181 2.38 -3.78 4.33
C MET A 181 3.39 -2.82 3.69
N TYR A 182 4.13 -2.05 4.50
CA TYR A 182 5.22 -1.21 4.01
C TYR A 182 6.27 -2.03 3.25
N ASP A 183 6.67 -3.17 3.82
CA ASP A 183 7.68 -4.06 3.24
C ASP A 183 7.20 -4.68 1.94
N VAL A 184 5.94 -5.14 1.90
CA VAL A 184 5.33 -5.69 0.68
C VAL A 184 5.37 -4.67 -0.46
N LEU A 185 4.95 -3.44 -0.20
CA LEU A 185 4.90 -2.39 -1.22
C LEU A 185 6.30 -1.99 -1.71
N LEU A 186 7.25 -1.80 -0.78
CA LEU A 186 8.64 -1.48 -1.11
C LEU A 186 9.30 -2.60 -1.92
N TYR A 187 9.05 -3.85 -1.53
CA TYR A 187 9.59 -5.01 -2.23
C TYR A 187 9.06 -5.07 -3.66
N LEU A 188 7.74 -4.98 -3.85
CA LEU A 188 7.12 -5.03 -5.19
C LEU A 188 7.62 -3.90 -6.08
N ALA A 189 7.74 -2.68 -5.54
CA ALA A 189 8.25 -1.53 -6.29
C ALA A 189 9.72 -1.71 -6.69
N THR A 190 10.53 -2.24 -5.78
CA THR A 190 11.95 -2.54 -6.04
C THR A 190 12.08 -3.64 -7.10
N LEU A 191 11.34 -4.75 -6.97
CA LEU A 191 11.33 -5.85 -7.93
C LEU A 191 10.89 -5.35 -9.33
N ARG A 192 9.81 -4.56 -9.39
CA ARG A 192 9.34 -3.97 -10.65
C ARG A 192 10.40 -3.06 -11.28
N THR A 193 11.07 -2.25 -10.47
CA THR A 193 12.16 -1.38 -10.94
C THR A 193 13.34 -2.21 -11.47
N LYS A 194 13.71 -3.31 -10.80
CA LYS A 194 14.76 -4.22 -11.30
C LYS A 194 14.41 -4.80 -12.66
N ILE A 195 13.17 -5.26 -12.83
CA ILE A 195 12.65 -5.80 -14.10
C ILE A 195 12.67 -4.73 -15.20
N ASP A 196 12.09 -3.55 -14.93
CA ASP A 196 11.91 -2.46 -15.90
C ASP A 196 13.21 -1.82 -16.40
N TYR A 197 14.33 -2.06 -15.70
CA TYR A 197 15.66 -1.57 -16.04
C TYR A 197 16.70 -2.69 -16.17
N SER A 198 16.26 -3.95 -16.22
CA SER A 198 17.11 -5.14 -16.40
C SER A 198 18.30 -5.20 -15.43
N LEU A 199 18.07 -4.88 -14.16
CA LEU A 199 19.09 -4.97 -13.12
C LEU A 199 19.40 -6.44 -12.79
N PRO A 200 20.61 -6.75 -12.25
CA PRO A 200 20.99 -8.12 -11.94
C PRO A 200 20.06 -8.80 -10.94
N HIS A 201 19.82 -10.10 -11.16
CA HIS A 201 19.14 -10.94 -10.17
C HIS A 201 20.01 -11.16 -8.94
N THR A 202 19.36 -11.13 -7.77
CA THR A 202 20.01 -11.25 -6.46
C THR A 202 19.32 -12.28 -5.58
N ALA A 203 19.74 -12.36 -4.31
CA ALA A 203 19.08 -13.20 -3.31
C ALA A 203 17.63 -12.74 -3.04
N MET A 204 17.34 -11.44 -3.16
CA MET A 204 16.00 -10.89 -2.96
C MET A 204 14.96 -11.66 -3.78
N GLU A 205 15.17 -11.84 -5.09
CA GLU A 205 14.22 -12.55 -5.96
C GLU A 205 13.94 -14.00 -5.54
N LYS A 206 14.90 -14.66 -4.90
CA LYS A 206 14.71 -16.03 -4.37
C LYS A 206 13.77 -16.05 -3.16
N GLU A 207 13.72 -14.96 -2.40
CA GLU A 207 12.82 -14.76 -1.26
C GLU A 207 11.39 -14.36 -1.67
N SER A 208 11.09 -14.30 -2.98
CA SER A 208 9.76 -13.99 -3.49
C SER A 208 8.68 -14.97 -3.01
N ILE A 209 9.06 -16.20 -2.62
CA ILE A 209 8.17 -17.19 -2.01
C ILE A 209 7.73 -16.75 -0.60
N ILE A 210 8.63 -16.13 0.18
CA ILE A 210 8.29 -15.60 1.51
C ILE A 210 7.29 -14.44 1.36
N LEU A 211 7.53 -13.56 0.38
CA LEU A 211 6.60 -12.49 0.04
C LEU A 211 5.24 -13.05 -0.39
N GLU A 212 5.21 -14.03 -1.30
CA GLU A 212 3.99 -14.69 -1.77
C GLU A 212 3.15 -15.19 -0.59
N ASN A 213 3.78 -15.94 0.32
CA ASN A 213 3.12 -16.48 1.50
C ASN A 213 2.62 -15.36 2.44
N SER A 214 3.38 -14.28 2.60
CA SER A 214 2.96 -13.12 3.40
C SER A 214 1.72 -12.45 2.80
N ILE A 215 1.70 -12.20 1.48
CA ILE A 215 0.56 -11.59 0.79
C ILE A 215 -0.68 -12.47 0.91
N LEU A 216 -0.55 -13.78 0.66
CA LEU A 216 -1.68 -14.73 0.78
C LEU A 216 -2.22 -14.80 2.21
N LYS A 217 -1.34 -14.81 3.22
CA LYS A 217 -1.74 -14.76 4.63
C LYS A 217 -2.53 -13.47 4.93
N LYS A 218 -2.06 -12.32 4.46
CA LYS A 218 -2.76 -11.03 4.62
C LYS A 218 -4.10 -11.01 3.89
N LEU A 219 -4.19 -11.59 2.69
CA LEU A 219 -5.43 -11.69 1.92
C LEU A 219 -6.50 -12.52 2.65
N SER A 220 -6.06 -13.58 3.32
CA SER A 220 -6.93 -14.45 4.13
C SER A 220 -7.41 -13.79 5.43
N SER A 221 -6.74 -12.73 5.91
CA SER A 221 -7.05 -12.11 7.20
C SER A 221 -8.36 -11.32 7.17
N GLU A 222 -9.16 -11.47 8.23
CA GLU A 222 -10.33 -10.64 8.48
C GLU A 222 -10.00 -9.29 9.11
N GLU A 223 -8.84 -9.17 9.76
CA GLU A 223 -8.39 -7.94 10.42
C GLU A 223 -7.99 -6.87 9.41
N LEU A 224 -7.63 -7.28 8.19
CA LEU A 224 -7.17 -6.41 7.11
C LEU A 224 -8.27 -6.13 6.07
N LYS A 225 -9.54 -6.12 6.50
CA LYS A 225 -10.70 -5.90 5.60
C LYS A 225 -10.58 -4.62 4.77
N GLU A 226 -10.06 -3.55 5.36
CA GLU A 226 -9.92 -2.24 4.70
C GLU A 226 -8.78 -2.22 3.68
N TRP A 227 -7.80 -3.11 3.81
CA TRP A 227 -6.66 -3.23 2.91
C TRP A 227 -6.85 -4.29 1.81
N LYS A 228 -8.00 -4.99 1.79
CA LYS A 228 -8.20 -6.14 0.87
C LYS A 228 -7.97 -5.78 -0.60
N ASP A 229 -8.49 -4.65 -1.04
CA ASP A 229 -8.38 -4.26 -2.45
C ASP A 229 -6.93 -3.93 -2.84
N ILE A 230 -6.16 -3.36 -1.91
CA ILE A 230 -4.71 -3.13 -2.07
C ILE A 230 -3.94 -4.44 -2.06
N ILE A 231 -4.29 -5.38 -1.17
CA ILE A 231 -3.65 -6.70 -1.12
C ILE A 231 -3.92 -7.49 -2.40
N ILE A 232 -5.13 -7.42 -2.96
CA ILE A 232 -5.44 -7.98 -4.29
C ILE A 232 -4.55 -7.34 -5.35
N GLY A 233 -4.37 -6.01 -5.30
CA GLY A 233 -3.40 -5.32 -6.15
C GLY A 233 -1.99 -5.89 -6.00
N CYS A 234 -1.55 -6.20 -4.77
CA CYS A 234 -0.23 -6.78 -4.52
C CYS A 234 -0.09 -8.19 -5.13
N VAL A 235 -1.15 -9.02 -5.08
CA VAL A 235 -1.16 -10.33 -5.74
C VAL A 235 -0.99 -10.16 -7.25
N VAL A 236 -1.75 -9.24 -7.85
CA VAL A 236 -1.67 -8.93 -9.29
C VAL A 236 -0.26 -8.47 -9.66
N ASP A 237 0.28 -7.50 -8.92
CA ASP A 237 1.60 -6.93 -9.17
C ASP A 237 2.70 -7.98 -9.09
N LEU A 238 2.65 -8.88 -8.09
CA LEU A 238 3.62 -9.97 -7.95
C LEU A 238 3.51 -10.97 -9.11
N SER A 239 2.30 -11.38 -9.48
CA SER A 239 2.06 -12.28 -10.62
C SER A 239 2.62 -11.71 -11.92
N LEU A 240 2.44 -10.40 -12.16
CA LEU A 240 3.03 -9.74 -13.33
C LEU A 240 4.55 -9.68 -13.29
N CYS A 241 5.15 -9.53 -12.10
CA CYS A 241 6.59 -9.62 -11.95
C CYS A 241 7.10 -11.03 -12.27
N PHE A 242 6.41 -12.08 -11.82
CA PHE A 242 6.76 -13.46 -12.16
C PHE A 242 6.71 -13.72 -13.66
N ILE A 243 5.70 -13.20 -14.35
CA ILE A 243 5.58 -13.32 -15.82
C ILE A 243 6.76 -12.65 -16.53
N ASP A 244 7.10 -11.42 -16.14
CA ASP A 244 8.24 -10.71 -16.74
C ASP A 244 9.59 -11.38 -16.45
N MET A 245 9.65 -12.20 -15.39
CA MET A 245 10.79 -13.05 -15.06
C MET A 245 10.71 -14.44 -15.74
N ASN A 246 9.76 -14.66 -16.65
CA ASN A 246 9.44 -15.93 -17.33
C ASN A 246 8.97 -17.07 -16.41
N ASN A 247 8.54 -16.78 -15.18
CA ASN A 247 8.03 -17.74 -14.21
C ASN A 247 6.49 -17.81 -14.21
N HIS A 248 5.94 -18.19 -15.37
CA HIS A 248 4.49 -18.23 -15.60
C HIS A 248 3.76 -19.23 -14.71
N GLU A 249 4.39 -20.36 -14.39
CA GLU A 249 3.80 -21.38 -13.53
C GLU A 249 3.53 -20.82 -12.11
N GLN A 250 4.52 -20.14 -11.52
CA GLN A 250 4.35 -19.54 -10.20
C GLN A 250 3.30 -18.42 -10.21
N ALA A 251 3.22 -17.62 -11.27
CA ALA A 251 2.17 -16.61 -11.43
C ALA A 251 0.76 -17.24 -11.42
N ILE A 252 0.56 -18.32 -12.18
CA ILE A 252 -0.71 -19.06 -12.22
C ILE A 252 -1.03 -19.69 -10.86
N GLN A 253 -0.05 -20.30 -10.20
CA GLN A 253 -0.23 -20.90 -8.87
C GLN A 253 -0.65 -19.85 -7.83
N LEU A 254 0.01 -18.69 -7.79
CA LEU A 254 -0.32 -17.59 -6.91
C LEU A 254 -1.76 -17.12 -7.12
N LEU A 255 -2.15 -16.89 -8.38
CA LEU A 255 -3.49 -16.43 -8.71
C LEU A 255 -4.58 -17.44 -8.31
N ASN A 256 -4.35 -18.72 -8.57
CA ASN A 256 -5.27 -19.79 -8.16
C ASN A 256 -5.45 -19.85 -6.64
N LYS A 257 -4.35 -19.77 -5.87
CA LYS A 257 -4.42 -19.74 -4.40
C LYS A 257 -5.24 -18.54 -3.91
N ALA A 258 -5.00 -17.36 -4.50
CA ALA A 258 -5.73 -16.15 -4.14
C ALA A 258 -7.23 -16.21 -4.54
N SER A 259 -7.59 -16.76 -5.70
CA SER A 259 -9.01 -16.98 -6.10
C SER A 259 -9.77 -17.78 -5.04
N VAL A 260 -9.20 -18.91 -4.61
CA VAL A 260 -9.80 -19.78 -3.59
C VAL A 260 -10.00 -19.04 -2.26
N ILE A 261 -9.09 -18.14 -1.89
CA ILE A 261 -9.22 -17.31 -0.69
C ILE A 261 -10.34 -16.27 -0.86
N LEU A 262 -10.44 -15.64 -2.03
CA LEU A 262 -11.44 -14.60 -2.32
C LEU A 262 -12.87 -15.16 -2.34
N GLU A 263 -13.07 -16.35 -2.93
CA GLU A 263 -14.35 -17.05 -2.94
C GLU A 263 -14.87 -17.31 -1.52
N LYS A 264 -13.98 -17.70 -0.61
CA LYS A 264 -14.32 -17.93 0.80
C LYS A 264 -14.67 -16.64 1.52
N ASN A 265 -13.99 -15.54 1.21
CA ASN A 265 -13.97 -14.37 2.05
C ASN A 265 -15.18 -13.41 1.90
N LYS A 266 -15.98 -13.49 0.83
CA LYS A 266 -17.24 -12.73 0.56
C LYS A 266 -17.30 -11.20 0.82
N THR A 267 -16.26 -10.60 1.40
CA THR A 267 -16.19 -9.23 1.94
C THR A 267 -15.43 -8.26 1.05
N VAL A 268 -14.93 -8.76 -0.09
CA VAL A 268 -14.15 -8.01 -1.07
C VAL A 268 -15.10 -7.29 -2.03
N SER A 269 -14.72 -6.08 -2.46
CA SER A 269 -15.50 -5.31 -3.41
C SER A 269 -15.73 -6.10 -4.71
N HIS A 270 -16.89 -5.93 -5.32
CA HIS A 270 -17.24 -6.61 -6.57
C HIS A 270 -16.23 -6.31 -7.67
N GLN A 271 -15.86 -5.03 -7.80
CA GLN A 271 -14.88 -4.54 -8.76
C GLN A 271 -13.51 -5.22 -8.59
N ALA A 272 -13.02 -5.34 -7.36
CA ALA A 272 -11.73 -5.97 -7.12
C ALA A 272 -11.74 -7.47 -7.45
N LYS A 273 -12.86 -8.16 -7.21
CA LYS A 273 -13.05 -9.57 -7.60
C LYS A 273 -13.05 -9.72 -9.13
N GLU A 274 -13.81 -8.91 -9.85
CA GLU A 274 -13.89 -9.00 -11.31
C GLU A 274 -12.52 -8.74 -11.96
N VAL A 275 -11.78 -7.75 -11.47
CA VAL A 275 -10.42 -7.49 -11.94
C VAL A 275 -9.52 -8.71 -11.71
N PHE A 276 -9.60 -9.30 -10.52
CA PHE A 276 -8.79 -10.47 -10.18
C PHE A 276 -9.17 -11.71 -11.00
N GLU A 277 -10.45 -11.97 -11.17
CA GLU A 277 -11.00 -13.07 -11.96
C GLU A 277 -10.63 -12.93 -13.44
N LEU A 278 -10.71 -11.72 -14.00
CA LEU A 278 -10.28 -11.42 -15.36
C LEU A 278 -8.79 -11.76 -15.57
N LEU A 279 -7.94 -11.41 -14.60
CA LEU A 279 -6.52 -11.69 -14.67
C LEU A 279 -6.25 -13.19 -14.58
N SER A 280 -6.87 -13.88 -13.62
CA SER A 280 -6.80 -15.35 -13.55
C SER A 280 -7.27 -15.99 -14.85
N TYR A 281 -8.36 -15.51 -15.44
CA TYR A 281 -8.86 -15.97 -16.74
C TYR A 281 -7.83 -15.77 -17.85
N LEU A 282 -7.25 -14.57 -17.96
CA LEU A 282 -6.22 -14.24 -18.93
C LEU A 282 -5.03 -15.21 -18.87
N PHE A 283 -4.52 -15.50 -17.68
CA PHE A 283 -3.33 -16.34 -17.52
C PHE A 283 -3.63 -17.84 -17.68
N ILE A 284 -4.79 -18.31 -17.23
CA ILE A 284 -5.18 -19.73 -17.37
C ILE A 284 -5.55 -20.05 -18.82
N LYS A 285 -6.32 -19.17 -19.47
CA LYS A 285 -6.87 -19.41 -20.81
C LYS A 285 -5.97 -18.91 -21.93
N GLY A 286 -5.08 -17.94 -21.69
CA GLY A 286 -4.01 -17.58 -22.63
C GLY A 286 -3.07 -18.74 -22.96
N ASN A 287 -3.08 -19.81 -22.14
CA ASN A 287 -2.38 -21.07 -22.38
C ASN A 287 -3.19 -22.08 -23.23
N ALA A 288 -4.40 -21.73 -23.68
CA ALA A 288 -5.26 -22.55 -24.53
C ALA A 288 -5.08 -22.23 -26.03
N THR A 289 -5.54 -23.13 -26.89
CA THR A 289 -5.24 -23.16 -28.33
C THR A 289 -5.82 -22.03 -29.18
N SER A 290 -6.77 -21.20 -28.70
CA SER A 290 -7.28 -20.02 -29.44
C SER A 290 -7.02 -18.70 -28.72
N LYS A 291 -5.81 -18.16 -28.91
CA LYS A 291 -5.38 -16.88 -28.31
C LYS A 291 -6.25 -15.69 -28.73
N ASP A 292 -6.79 -15.70 -29.95
CA ASP A 292 -7.62 -14.62 -30.48
C ASP A 292 -8.97 -14.50 -29.75
N ASP A 293 -9.59 -15.62 -29.38
CA ASP A 293 -10.86 -15.63 -28.64
C ASP A 293 -10.68 -15.10 -27.21
N VAL A 294 -9.56 -15.43 -26.57
CA VAL A 294 -9.20 -14.93 -25.23
C VAL A 294 -9.02 -13.42 -25.28
N LEU A 295 -8.34 -12.91 -26.32
CA LEU A 295 -8.09 -11.48 -26.49
C LEU A 295 -9.40 -10.70 -26.72
N GLU A 296 -10.27 -11.19 -27.62
CA GLU A 296 -11.56 -10.54 -27.89
C GLU A 296 -12.48 -10.55 -26.67
N LYS A 297 -12.55 -11.68 -25.94
CA LYS A 297 -13.33 -11.75 -24.70
C LYS A 297 -12.79 -10.79 -23.63
N THR A 298 -11.47 -10.72 -23.47
CA THR A 298 -10.85 -9.80 -22.51
C THR A 298 -11.15 -8.34 -22.83
N LYS A 299 -11.11 -7.95 -24.12
CA LYS A 299 -11.46 -6.58 -24.53
C LYS A 299 -12.89 -6.23 -24.15
N GLN A 300 -13.83 -7.15 -24.35
CA GLN A 300 -15.23 -6.98 -23.95
C GLN A 300 -15.37 -6.83 -22.43
N ASP A 301 -14.70 -7.69 -21.66
CA ASP A 301 -14.73 -7.67 -20.20
C ASP A 301 -14.13 -6.36 -19.64
N ILE A 302 -13.02 -5.85 -20.20
CA ILE A 302 -12.44 -4.56 -19.79
C ILE A 302 -13.33 -3.38 -20.15
N GLN A 303 -14.00 -3.41 -21.30
CA GLN A 303 -14.97 -2.38 -21.66
C GLN A 303 -16.12 -2.32 -20.64
N HIS A 304 -16.60 -3.49 -20.18
CA HIS A 304 -17.61 -3.57 -19.14
C HIS A 304 -17.13 -2.99 -17.80
N LEU A 305 -15.86 -3.22 -17.43
CA LEU A 305 -15.28 -2.69 -16.19
C LEU A 305 -15.01 -1.18 -16.21
N SER A 306 -14.94 -0.55 -17.39
CA SER A 306 -14.58 0.87 -17.53
C SER A 306 -15.50 1.84 -16.79
N SER A 307 -16.79 1.50 -16.64
CA SER A 307 -17.76 2.32 -15.91
C SER A 307 -17.61 2.28 -14.39
N TYR A 308 -16.80 1.37 -13.88
CA TYR A 308 -16.72 1.05 -12.45
C TYR A 308 -15.32 1.30 -11.87
N LEU A 309 -14.28 1.33 -12.70
CA LEU A 309 -12.90 1.48 -12.24
C LEU A 309 -12.47 2.94 -12.19
N PRO A 310 -11.69 3.34 -11.17
CA PRO A 310 -10.95 4.59 -11.21
C PRO A 310 -10.06 4.66 -12.45
N GLU A 311 -9.89 5.87 -13.00
CA GLU A 311 -9.12 6.10 -14.24
C GLU A 311 -7.73 5.44 -14.22
N ASN A 312 -7.03 5.52 -13.08
CA ASN A 312 -5.71 4.93 -12.90
C ASN A 312 -5.72 3.39 -12.99
N GLU A 313 -6.76 2.72 -12.46
CA GLU A 313 -6.91 1.27 -12.53
C GLU A 313 -7.33 0.82 -13.93
N TYR A 314 -8.23 1.57 -14.56
CA TYR A 314 -8.64 1.31 -15.93
C TYR A 314 -7.44 1.41 -16.89
N ARG A 315 -6.62 2.46 -16.78
CA ARG A 315 -5.37 2.60 -17.53
C ARG A 315 -4.41 1.44 -17.29
N PHE A 316 -4.28 0.99 -16.04
CA PHE A 316 -3.45 -0.17 -15.70
C PHE A 316 -3.90 -1.43 -16.47
N LEU A 317 -5.18 -1.79 -16.41
CA LEU A 317 -5.70 -3.00 -17.06
C LEU A 317 -5.63 -2.91 -18.58
N LYS A 318 -5.92 -1.73 -19.14
CA LYS A 318 -5.78 -1.48 -20.58
C LYS A 318 -4.32 -1.67 -21.01
N ASN A 319 -3.37 -1.16 -20.23
CA ASN A 319 -1.94 -1.33 -20.54
C ASN A 319 -1.48 -2.79 -20.41
N LEU A 320 -2.02 -3.51 -19.44
CA LEU A 320 -1.72 -4.92 -19.25
C LEU A 320 -2.13 -5.76 -20.47
N THR A 321 -3.35 -5.59 -21.00
CA THR A 321 -3.77 -6.38 -22.17
C THR A 321 -2.92 -6.15 -23.41
N VAL A 322 -2.45 -4.91 -23.61
CA VAL A 322 -1.49 -4.61 -24.67
C VAL A 322 -0.18 -5.35 -24.44
N LYS A 323 0.27 -5.46 -23.19
CA LYS A 323 1.50 -6.17 -22.82
C LYS A 323 1.37 -7.68 -22.98
N GLU A 324 0.28 -8.29 -22.53
CA GLU A 324 0.05 -9.74 -22.65
C GLU A 324 0.01 -10.20 -24.12
N LYS A 325 -0.44 -9.34 -25.04
CA LYS A 325 -0.32 -9.59 -26.49
C LYS A 325 1.14 -9.82 -26.93
N TYR A 326 2.11 -9.15 -26.31
CA TYR A 326 3.52 -9.31 -26.63
C TYR A 326 4.18 -10.50 -25.93
N VAL A 327 3.70 -10.86 -24.72
CA VAL A 327 4.26 -11.98 -23.93
C VAL A 327 3.77 -13.32 -24.47
N PHE A 328 2.49 -13.40 -24.85
CA PHE A 328 1.88 -14.60 -25.44
C PHE A 328 1.86 -14.59 -26.98
N GLY A 329 2.60 -13.68 -27.62
CA GLY A 329 2.67 -13.52 -29.09
C GLY A 329 3.44 -14.60 -29.81
#